data_AF-A0AAC8Q7M0-F1
#
_entry.id   AF-A0AAC8Q7M0-F1
#
_cell.length_a   1.000
_cell.length_b   1.000
_cell.length_c   1.000
_cell.angle_alpha   90.00
_cell.angle_beta   90.00
_cell.angle_gamma   90.00
#
_symmetry.space_group_name_H-M   'P 1'
#
loop_
_entity.id
_entity.type
_entity.pdbx_description
1 polymer ?
#
loop_
_entity_poly.entity_id
_entity_poly.type
_entity_poly.pdbx_seq_one_letter_code
_entity_poly.pdbx_strand_id
1 'polypeptide(L)'
;MADTPFITHLLAVIRQDNPTYERFTRSDLHRLVAHLRNAGTLNAAATATEMNRVSNDKWRKYMRTRRFLLDNIPGLNALLTPLPHLRNFRTAELSGNGTGIKHVLVWESSTGRLSDLTHIQTREMVTWMAPAPEVRPYLERGYQQGGNHTGLGEGTTGNQGRAEDNHLIQGPFIGAIASMPDNTTLTFSMTQTYQYRADGVNWVNIPGAGTWTIVRTVTRRGNALELTITKSNGHGQTATATRTV
;
A
#
# COMPACT_ATOMS: atom_id res chain seq x y z
N MET A 1 32.38 9.14 22.92
CA MET A 1 31.72 9.91 21.85
C MET A 1 30.95 8.90 21.02
N ALA A 2 29.78 9.25 20.45
CA ALA A 2 29.14 8.39 19.46
C ALA A 2 30.17 8.09 18.36
N ASP A 3 30.20 6.82 17.95
CA ASP A 3 31.23 6.34 17.04
C ASP A 3 31.23 7.18 15.74
N THR A 4 32.39 7.70 15.34
CA THR A 4 32.57 8.58 14.17
C THR A 4 31.89 8.03 12.88
N PRO A 5 31.89 6.71 12.61
CA PRO A 5 31.15 6.10 11.51
C PRO A 5 29.63 6.29 11.60
N PHE A 6 29.03 6.18 12.80
CA PHE A 6 27.58 6.34 12.98
C PHE A 6 27.11 7.75 12.57
N ILE A 7 27.81 8.78 13.05
CA ILE A 7 27.47 10.18 12.72
C ILE A 7 27.68 10.46 11.23
N THR A 8 28.72 9.90 10.63
CA THR A 8 28.99 10.03 9.20
C THR A 8 27.86 9.43 8.36
N HIS A 9 27.41 8.22 8.71
CA HIS A 9 26.29 7.56 8.04
C HIS A 9 24.97 8.32 8.23
N LEU A 10 24.70 8.79 9.46
CA LEU A 10 23.52 9.60 9.75
C LEU A 10 23.46 10.84 8.83
N LEU A 11 24.56 11.57 8.69
CA LEU A 11 24.62 12.76 7.82
C LEU A 11 24.42 12.41 6.34
N ALA A 12 24.95 11.28 5.89
CA ALA A 12 24.70 10.79 4.54
C ALA A 12 23.21 10.50 4.30
N VAL A 13 22.53 9.84 5.24
CA VAL A 13 21.08 9.57 5.17
C VAL A 13 20.27 10.86 5.19
N ILE A 14 20.63 11.82 6.05
CA ILE A 14 19.95 13.12 6.11
C ILE A 14 20.03 13.86 4.76
N ARG A 15 21.18 13.80 4.07
CA ARG A 15 21.35 14.42 2.75
C ARG A 15 20.57 13.71 1.64
N GLN A 16 20.22 12.43 1.82
CA GLN A 16 19.29 11.75 0.92
C GLN A 16 17.86 12.27 1.10
N ASP A 17 17.44 12.53 2.34
CA ASP A 17 16.13 13.12 2.64
C ASP A 17 16.04 14.61 2.23
N ASN A 18 17.16 15.33 2.35
CA ASN A 18 17.26 16.73 1.93
C ASN A 18 18.69 17.07 1.48
N PRO A 19 18.97 17.14 0.16
CA PRO A 19 20.30 17.47 -0.37
C PRO A 19 20.84 18.83 0.09
N THR A 20 19.95 19.73 0.51
CA THR A 20 20.28 21.08 0.99
C THR A 20 20.35 21.18 2.52
N TYR A 21 20.40 20.04 3.23
CA TYR A 21 20.62 20.00 4.67
C TYR A 21 21.97 20.61 5.02
N GLU A 22 21.98 21.93 5.29
CA GLU A 22 23.06 22.71 5.93
C GLU A 22 22.80 24.24 5.94
N ARG A 23 21.71 24.74 5.33
CA ARG A 23 21.53 26.21 5.21
C ARG A 23 21.07 26.95 6.47
N PHE A 24 20.51 26.25 7.48
CA PHE A 24 20.03 26.89 8.72
C PHE A 24 20.24 25.97 9.94
N THR A 25 21.27 26.25 10.75
CA THR A 25 21.66 25.50 11.96
C THR A 25 20.72 25.65 13.16
N ARG A 26 19.49 26.12 12.94
CA ARG A 26 18.52 26.47 14.01
C ARG A 26 17.35 25.49 14.13
N SER A 27 17.30 24.44 13.33
CA SER A 27 16.18 23.48 13.37
C SER A 27 16.37 22.44 14.48
N ASP A 28 15.28 21.90 15.02
CA ASP A 28 15.32 20.82 16.03
C ASP A 28 16.09 19.59 15.57
N LEU A 29 16.14 19.31 14.25
CA LEU A 29 16.95 18.23 13.70
C LEU A 29 18.45 18.49 13.87
N HIS A 30 18.91 19.74 13.76
CA HIS A 30 20.30 20.08 14.05
C HIS A 30 20.62 19.91 15.54
N ARG A 31 19.67 20.22 16.43
CA ARG A 31 19.82 19.96 17.87
C ARG A 31 19.97 18.48 18.16
N LEU A 32 19.15 17.64 17.54
CA LEU A 32 19.26 16.19 17.64
C LEU A 32 20.62 15.69 17.12
N VAL A 33 21.08 16.15 15.96
CA VAL A 33 22.39 15.76 15.40
C VAL A 33 23.53 16.23 16.29
N ALA A 34 23.47 17.44 16.84
CA ALA A 34 24.46 17.95 17.79
C ALA A 34 24.47 17.13 19.09
N HIS A 35 23.30 16.76 19.61
CA HIS A 35 23.16 15.88 20.76
C HIS A 35 23.85 14.53 20.49
N LEU A 36 23.53 13.88 19.36
CA LEU A 36 24.11 12.60 18.99
C LEU A 36 25.63 12.68 18.78
N ARG A 37 26.13 13.77 18.19
CA ARG A 37 27.58 13.99 17.98
C ARG A 37 28.33 14.16 19.30
N ASN A 38 27.75 14.90 20.24
CA ASN A 38 28.38 15.23 21.52
C ASN A 38 28.15 14.15 22.58
N ALA A 39 27.20 13.23 22.35
CA ALA A 39 26.93 12.14 23.28
C ALA A 39 28.18 11.26 23.42
N GLY A 40 28.60 10.98 24.65
CA GLY A 40 29.68 10.03 24.94
C GLY A 40 29.32 8.60 24.51
N THR A 41 28.05 8.24 24.65
CA THR A 41 27.44 6.96 24.31
C THR A 41 26.02 7.22 23.84
N LEU A 42 25.53 6.46 22.85
CA LEU A 42 24.15 6.58 22.38
C LEU A 42 23.18 6.17 23.49
N ASN A 43 22.34 7.11 23.93
CA ASN A 43 21.32 6.89 24.95
C ASN A 43 19.93 7.03 24.31
N ALA A 44 19.15 5.95 24.36
CA ALA A 44 17.83 5.91 23.73
C ALA A 44 16.84 6.93 24.32
N ALA A 45 16.84 7.14 25.64
CA ALA A 45 15.92 8.08 26.30
C ALA A 45 16.25 9.54 25.99
N ALA A 46 17.53 9.90 26.02
CA ALA A 46 17.97 11.24 25.65
C ALA A 46 17.72 11.52 24.16
N THR A 47 18.00 10.54 23.30
CA THR A 47 17.69 10.62 21.87
C THR A 47 16.18 10.77 21.63
N ALA A 48 15.35 9.98 22.31
CA ALA A 48 13.90 10.07 22.21
C ALA A 48 13.38 11.46 22.61
N THR A 49 13.95 12.05 23.65
CA THR A 49 13.62 13.41 24.10
C THR A 49 13.88 14.44 23.00
N GLU A 50 15.05 14.39 22.36
CA GLU A 50 15.35 15.30 21.25
C GLU A 50 14.52 15.01 20.00
N MET A 51 14.25 13.74 19.71
CA MET A 51 13.41 13.35 18.58
C MET A 51 11.94 13.77 18.74
N ASN A 52 11.38 13.73 19.95
CA ASN A 52 10.01 14.18 20.23
C ASN A 52 9.86 15.72 20.13
N ARG A 53 10.97 16.48 20.10
CA ARG A 53 10.96 17.93 19.81
C ARG A 53 10.87 18.24 18.32
N VAL A 54 11.29 17.30 17.47
CA VAL A 54 11.20 17.45 16.03
C VAL A 54 9.75 17.25 15.61
N SER A 55 9.15 18.25 14.96
CA SER A 55 7.75 18.19 14.54
C SER A 55 7.47 17.03 13.59
N ASN A 56 6.24 16.53 13.59
CA ASN A 56 5.81 15.46 12.69
C ASN A 56 6.05 15.83 11.22
N ASP A 57 5.81 17.08 10.79
CA ASP A 57 6.11 17.52 9.42
C ASP A 57 7.59 17.44 9.07
N LYS A 58 8.46 17.75 10.03
CA LYS A 58 9.90 17.58 9.84
C LYS A 58 10.24 16.09 9.77
N TRP A 59 9.65 15.25 10.61
CA TRP A 59 9.83 13.81 10.49
C TRP A 59 9.31 13.22 9.17
N ARG A 60 8.20 13.72 8.63
CA ARG A 60 7.69 13.36 7.30
C ARG A 60 8.70 13.70 6.20
N LYS A 61 9.40 14.83 6.31
CA LYS A 61 10.48 15.19 5.38
C LYS A 61 11.74 14.32 5.57
N TYR A 62 12.05 13.91 6.80
CA TYR A 62 13.26 13.19 7.16
C TYR A 62 12.98 11.73 7.56
N MET A 63 12.15 11.03 6.79
CA MET A 63 11.68 9.68 7.13
C MET A 63 12.80 8.63 7.14
N ARG A 64 13.75 8.68 6.17
CA ARG A 64 14.88 7.74 6.15
C ARG A 64 15.79 7.99 7.34
N THR A 65 16.02 9.25 7.69
CA THR A 65 16.76 9.65 8.89
C THR A 65 16.12 9.10 10.15
N ARG A 66 14.80 9.28 10.31
CA ARG A 66 14.06 8.75 11.46
C ARG A 66 14.22 7.24 11.55
N ARG A 67 14.08 6.53 10.43
CA ARG A 67 14.20 5.08 10.35
C ARG A 67 15.61 4.61 10.71
N PHE A 68 16.64 5.26 10.16
CA PHE A 68 18.03 4.98 10.49
C PHE A 68 18.29 5.07 12.00
N LEU A 69 17.78 6.12 12.66
CA LEU A 69 17.92 6.26 14.12
C LEU A 69 17.23 5.11 14.87
N LEU A 70 16.02 4.73 14.47
CA LEU A 70 15.27 3.63 15.09
C LEU A 70 15.97 2.28 14.94
N ASP A 71 16.56 2.01 13.78
CA ASP A 71 17.23 0.74 13.50
C ASP A 71 18.59 0.62 14.20
N ASN A 72 19.24 1.74 14.51
CA ASN A 72 20.61 1.75 15.03
C ASN A 72 20.72 2.17 16.50
N ILE A 73 19.63 2.58 17.15
CA ILE A 73 19.61 2.93 18.58
C ILE A 73 18.66 1.99 19.31
N PRO A 74 19.17 0.91 19.96
CA PRO A 74 18.34 -0.08 20.63
C PRO A 74 17.39 0.55 21.66
N GLY A 75 16.14 0.08 21.67
CA GLY A 75 15.11 0.55 22.61
C GLY A 75 14.48 1.92 22.28
N LEU A 76 15.01 2.67 21.31
CA LEU A 76 14.51 4.00 20.95
C LEU A 76 13.05 3.99 20.51
N ASN A 77 12.62 3.00 19.73
CA ASN A 77 11.25 2.92 19.21
C ASN A 77 10.20 2.87 20.32
N ALA A 78 10.51 2.26 21.47
CA ALA A 78 9.59 2.13 22.59
C ALA A 78 9.37 3.46 23.36
N LEU A 79 10.25 4.45 23.16
CA LEU A 79 10.27 5.71 23.90
C LEU A 79 9.74 6.91 23.09
N LEU A 80 9.44 6.70 21.81
CA LEU A 80 8.96 7.75 20.93
C LEU A 80 7.45 7.82 20.92
N THR A 81 6.92 9.04 20.77
CA THR A 81 5.54 9.19 20.33
C THR A 81 5.43 8.58 18.92
N PRO A 82 4.53 7.61 18.69
CA PRO A 82 4.36 7.04 17.36
C PRO A 82 3.96 8.14 16.38
N LEU A 83 4.50 8.07 15.15
CA LEU A 83 3.94 8.93 14.10
C LEU A 83 2.47 8.58 13.87
N PRO A 84 1.66 9.55 13.43
CA PRO A 84 0.31 9.28 12.97
C PRO A 84 0.33 8.15 11.96
N HIS A 85 -0.53 7.16 12.15
CA HIS A 85 -0.58 5.97 11.32
C HIS A 85 -2.02 5.61 11.00
N LEU A 86 -2.15 4.82 9.94
CA LEU A 86 -3.44 4.33 9.49
C LEU A 86 -3.97 3.29 10.50
N ARG A 87 -5.25 3.41 10.87
CA ARG A 87 -5.97 2.40 11.65
C ARG A 87 -7.36 2.13 11.05
N ASN A 88 -8.02 1.07 11.51
CA ASN A 88 -9.37 0.69 11.08
C ASN A 88 -9.52 0.62 9.55
N PHE A 89 -8.48 0.16 8.84
CA PHE A 89 -8.59 -0.08 7.40
C PHE A 89 -9.57 -1.22 7.15
N ARG A 90 -10.69 -0.94 6.50
CA ARG A 90 -11.73 -1.95 6.28
C ARG A 90 -12.58 -1.64 5.06
N THR A 91 -13.27 -2.66 4.58
CA THR A 91 -14.37 -2.52 3.64
C THR A 91 -15.54 -1.80 4.32
N ALA A 92 -15.99 -0.70 3.72
CA ALA A 92 -17.26 -0.05 4.07
C ALA A 92 -18.42 -0.56 3.21
N GLU A 93 -18.15 -0.85 1.93
CA GLU A 93 -19.14 -1.30 0.95
C GLU A 93 -18.47 -2.28 0.00
N LEU A 94 -19.14 -3.38 -0.31
CA LEU A 94 -18.74 -4.31 -1.34
C LEU A 94 -20.00 -4.77 -2.07
N SER A 95 -20.11 -4.42 -3.34
CA SER A 95 -21.32 -4.68 -4.13
C SER A 95 -20.99 -5.00 -5.58
N GLY A 96 -21.69 -5.98 -6.15
CA GLY A 96 -21.68 -6.23 -7.59
C GLY A 96 -22.88 -5.59 -8.29
N ASN A 97 -22.70 -5.19 -9.54
CA ASN A 97 -23.75 -4.75 -10.45
C ASN A 97 -23.50 -5.30 -11.86
N GLY A 98 -24.39 -5.03 -12.83
CA GLY A 98 -24.24 -5.56 -14.20
C GLY A 98 -22.99 -5.09 -14.98
N THR A 99 -22.17 -4.21 -14.42
CA THR A 99 -20.92 -3.71 -15.03
C THR A 99 -19.66 -4.19 -14.32
N GLY A 100 -19.74 -4.61 -13.05
CA GLY A 100 -18.58 -4.96 -12.26
C GLY A 100 -18.82 -4.96 -10.75
N ILE A 101 -17.73 -4.95 -9.99
CA ILE A 101 -17.74 -4.83 -8.52
C ILE A 101 -17.25 -3.46 -8.11
N LYS A 102 -17.98 -2.82 -7.20
CA LYS A 102 -17.55 -1.64 -6.45
C LYS A 102 -17.09 -2.09 -5.06
N HIS A 103 -15.89 -1.69 -4.68
CA HIS A 103 -15.33 -1.93 -3.36
C HIS A 103 -14.92 -0.60 -2.73
N VAL A 104 -15.62 -0.20 -1.67
CA VAL A 104 -15.30 1.01 -0.92
C VAL A 104 -14.52 0.64 0.32
N LEU A 105 -13.35 1.27 0.45
CA LEU A 105 -12.45 1.13 1.58
C LEU A 105 -12.54 2.39 2.43
N VAL A 106 -12.42 2.25 3.74
CA VAL A 106 -12.32 3.36 4.68
C VAL A 106 -11.21 3.12 5.68
N TRP A 107 -10.68 4.21 6.23
CA TRP A 107 -9.66 4.19 7.28
C TRP A 107 -9.73 5.43 8.14
N GLU A 108 -9.03 5.37 9.27
CA GLU A 108 -8.90 6.47 10.21
C GLU A 108 -7.43 6.80 10.48
N SER A 109 -7.18 8.00 10.97
CA SER A 109 -5.91 8.37 11.59
C SER A 109 -5.88 7.96 13.06
N SER A 110 -4.76 7.45 13.53
CA SER A 110 -4.53 7.21 14.96
C SER A 110 -4.63 8.47 15.83
N THR A 111 -4.51 9.67 15.23
CA THR A 111 -4.70 10.96 15.92
C THR A 111 -6.12 11.51 15.81
N GLY A 112 -7.02 10.83 15.08
CA GLY A 112 -8.36 11.35 14.74
C GLY A 112 -8.36 12.45 13.67
N ARG A 113 -7.19 12.89 13.18
CA ARG A 113 -7.06 13.90 12.12
C ARG A 113 -6.51 13.26 10.85
N LEU A 114 -7.33 13.14 9.79
CA LEU A 114 -6.91 12.51 8.54
C LEU A 114 -5.71 13.22 7.88
N SER A 115 -5.64 14.55 7.99
CA SER A 115 -4.52 15.37 7.48
C SER A 115 -3.16 14.91 8.01
N ASP A 116 -3.14 14.21 9.14
CA ASP A 116 -1.91 13.68 9.69
C ASP A 116 -1.34 12.49 8.90
N LEU A 117 -2.14 11.87 8.03
CA LEU A 117 -1.77 10.75 7.17
C LEU A 117 -1.31 11.20 5.76
N THR A 118 -1.12 12.49 5.50
CA THR A 118 -0.66 13.02 4.19
C THR A 118 0.62 12.39 3.66
N HIS A 119 1.45 11.85 4.55
CA HIS A 119 2.69 11.13 4.23
C HIS A 119 2.50 9.63 3.97
N ILE A 120 1.31 9.09 4.25
CA ILE A 120 0.96 7.70 4.00
C ILE A 120 0.26 7.62 2.64
N GLN A 121 0.78 6.74 1.79
CA GLN A 121 0.15 6.37 0.54
C GLN A 121 -0.38 4.96 0.65
N THR A 122 -1.52 4.70 0.02
CA THR A 122 -2.13 3.37 -0.09
C THR A 122 -2.21 2.97 -1.55
N ARG A 123 -2.10 1.67 -1.79
CA ARG A 123 -2.36 1.06 -3.10
C ARG A 123 -3.00 -0.30 -2.95
N GLU A 124 -3.53 -0.82 -4.04
CA GLU A 124 -3.75 -2.25 -4.18
C GLU A 124 -2.58 -2.89 -4.91
N MET A 125 -2.32 -4.14 -4.58
CA MET A 125 -1.41 -5.03 -5.28
C MET A 125 -2.21 -6.24 -5.73
N VAL A 126 -2.33 -6.43 -7.04
CA VAL A 126 -3.02 -7.58 -7.66
C VAL A 126 -1.96 -8.51 -8.23
N THR A 127 -2.05 -9.79 -7.91
CA THR A 127 -1.14 -10.84 -8.39
C THR A 127 -1.94 -11.99 -8.98
N TRP A 128 -1.36 -12.72 -9.93
CA TRP A 128 -1.97 -13.91 -10.52
C TRP A 128 -0.91 -14.92 -10.91
N MET A 129 -1.31 -16.20 -10.90
CA MET A 129 -0.50 -17.29 -11.41
C MET A 129 -0.63 -17.38 -12.93
N ALA A 130 0.29 -18.10 -13.56
CA ALA A 130 0.16 -18.38 -14.99
C ALA A 130 -1.19 -19.08 -15.27
N PRO A 131 -2.04 -18.52 -16.14
CA PRO A 131 -3.33 -19.13 -16.45
C PRO A 131 -3.17 -20.49 -17.13
N ALA A 132 -4.23 -21.29 -17.06
CA ALA A 132 -4.31 -22.56 -17.77
C ALA A 132 -4.14 -22.35 -19.29
N PRO A 133 -3.50 -23.29 -20.02
CA PRO A 133 -3.21 -23.13 -21.45
C PRO A 133 -4.42 -22.78 -22.30
N GLU A 134 -5.59 -23.32 -21.98
CA GLU A 134 -6.86 -23.07 -22.66
C GLU A 134 -7.45 -21.68 -22.41
N VAL A 135 -7.10 -21.03 -21.30
CA VAL A 135 -7.56 -19.66 -20.96
C VAL A 135 -6.66 -18.60 -21.60
N ARG A 136 -5.35 -18.89 -21.76
CA ARG A 136 -4.33 -17.95 -22.27
C ARG A 136 -4.72 -17.20 -23.55
N PRO A 137 -5.23 -17.85 -24.61
CA PRO A 137 -5.52 -17.18 -25.88
C PRO A 137 -6.60 -16.10 -25.76
N TYR A 138 -7.38 -16.13 -24.67
CA TYR A 138 -8.51 -15.23 -24.42
C TYR A 138 -8.18 -14.10 -23.45
N LEU A 139 -6.93 -13.99 -22.99
CA LEU A 139 -6.47 -12.95 -22.08
C LEU A 139 -5.58 -11.93 -22.80
N GLU A 140 -5.58 -10.70 -22.32
CA GLU A 140 -4.62 -9.67 -22.70
C GLU A 140 -3.18 -10.16 -22.49
N ARG A 141 -2.24 -9.73 -23.36
CA ARG A 141 -0.85 -10.25 -23.39
C ARG A 141 -0.16 -10.24 -22.03
N GLY A 142 -0.37 -9.20 -21.22
CA GLY A 142 0.23 -9.07 -19.88
C GLY A 142 -0.27 -10.10 -18.86
N TYR A 143 -1.44 -10.72 -19.09
CA TYR A 143 -2.07 -11.69 -18.19
C TYR A 143 -1.88 -13.15 -18.64
N GLN A 144 -1.23 -13.38 -19.79
CA GLN A 144 -1.00 -14.74 -20.32
C GLN A 144 0.07 -15.53 -19.56
N GLN A 145 0.82 -14.85 -18.67
CA GLN A 145 1.81 -15.42 -17.77
C GLN A 145 1.52 -14.96 -16.34
N GLY A 146 2.14 -15.60 -15.35
CA GLY A 146 2.03 -15.13 -13.96
C GLY A 146 2.62 -13.72 -13.83
N GLY A 147 1.98 -12.88 -13.03
CA GLY A 147 2.31 -11.46 -12.99
C GLY A 147 1.69 -10.71 -11.82
N ASN A 148 1.90 -9.40 -11.83
CA ASN A 148 1.31 -8.47 -10.87
C ASN A 148 1.09 -7.08 -11.48
N HIS A 149 0.17 -6.32 -10.90
CA HIS A 149 0.00 -4.89 -11.19
C HIS A 149 -0.55 -4.14 -9.96
N THR A 150 -0.65 -2.82 -10.06
CA THR A 150 -1.23 -1.93 -9.04
C THR A 150 -2.35 -1.11 -9.67
N GLY A 151 -3.56 -1.09 -9.12
CA GLY A 151 -4.73 -0.44 -9.75
C GLY A 151 -5.42 0.68 -8.96
N LEU A 152 -5.03 0.94 -7.71
CA LEU A 152 -5.25 2.22 -7.05
C LEU A 152 -4.08 3.12 -7.44
N GLY A 153 -4.32 4.18 -8.21
CA GLY A 153 -3.32 5.24 -8.39
C GLY A 153 -2.84 5.67 -7.01
N GLU A 154 -1.52 5.81 -6.80
CA GLU A 154 -0.90 6.02 -5.49
C GLU A 154 -1.50 7.24 -4.74
N GLY A 155 -2.62 7.02 -4.06
CA GLY A 155 -3.42 8.08 -3.45
C GLY A 155 -2.83 8.46 -2.11
N THR A 156 -2.67 9.75 -1.87
CA THR A 156 -2.33 10.23 -0.53
C THR A 156 -3.55 10.07 0.38
N THR A 157 -3.38 9.34 1.48
CA THR A 157 -4.47 9.06 2.44
C THR A 157 -4.87 10.29 3.27
N GLY A 158 -4.07 11.36 3.22
CA GLY A 158 -4.16 12.50 4.12
C GLY A 158 -5.44 13.33 4.04
N ASN A 159 -6.17 13.29 2.93
CA ASN A 159 -7.35 14.15 2.75
C ASN A 159 -8.64 13.36 2.50
N GLN A 160 -8.54 12.03 2.41
CA GLN A 160 -9.67 11.17 2.09
C GLN A 160 -9.59 9.97 3.02
N GLY A 161 -10.56 9.77 3.92
CA GLY A 161 -10.66 8.57 4.77
C GLY A 161 -11.33 7.41 4.05
N ARG A 162 -11.31 7.43 2.71
CA ARG A 162 -12.07 6.56 1.82
C ARG A 162 -11.37 6.43 0.47
N ALA A 163 -11.42 5.25 -0.13
CA ALA A 163 -11.09 5.00 -1.53
C ALA A 163 -12.15 4.11 -2.18
N GLU A 164 -12.30 4.24 -3.49
CA GLU A 164 -13.11 3.33 -4.30
C GLU A 164 -12.19 2.52 -5.21
N ASP A 165 -12.39 1.21 -5.18
CA ASP A 165 -11.70 0.21 -5.96
C ASP A 165 -12.74 -0.51 -6.83
N ASN A 166 -12.75 -0.17 -8.12
CA ASN A 166 -13.77 -0.62 -9.07
C ASN A 166 -13.19 -1.65 -10.04
N HIS A 167 -13.88 -2.78 -10.19
CA HIS A 167 -13.45 -3.92 -11.01
C HIS A 167 -14.48 -4.19 -12.11
N LEU A 168 -14.14 -3.87 -13.35
CA LEU A 168 -15.02 -4.18 -14.50
C LEU A 168 -15.21 -5.69 -14.64
N ILE A 169 -16.41 -6.14 -15.05
CA ILE A 169 -16.75 -7.57 -15.14
C ILE A 169 -15.90 -8.34 -16.15
N GLN A 170 -15.57 -7.72 -17.29
CA GLN A 170 -14.75 -8.33 -18.34
C GLN A 170 -13.29 -8.53 -17.88
N GLY A 171 -12.73 -7.55 -17.18
CA GLY A 171 -11.34 -7.59 -16.72
C GLY A 171 -10.36 -7.86 -17.88
N PRO A 172 -9.41 -8.80 -17.73
CA PRO A 172 -8.36 -9.05 -18.72
C PRO A 172 -8.81 -9.92 -19.90
N PHE A 173 -10.06 -10.36 -19.96
CA PHE A 173 -10.56 -11.12 -21.11
C PHE A 173 -10.67 -10.19 -22.33
N ILE A 174 -10.09 -10.62 -23.46
CA ILE A 174 -10.14 -9.87 -24.74
C ILE A 174 -11.31 -10.34 -25.60
N GLY A 175 -11.62 -9.59 -26.67
CA GLY A 175 -12.74 -9.88 -27.58
C GLY A 175 -12.73 -11.28 -28.23
N ALA A 176 -11.60 -12.00 -28.21
CA ALA A 176 -11.51 -13.39 -28.65
C ALA A 176 -12.48 -14.33 -27.91
N ILE A 177 -12.97 -13.97 -26.72
CA ILE A 177 -14.01 -14.73 -26.01
C ILE A 177 -15.30 -14.90 -26.83
N ALA A 178 -15.56 -14.01 -27.80
CA ALA A 178 -16.69 -14.11 -28.71
C ALA A 178 -16.63 -15.33 -29.63
N SER A 179 -15.45 -15.92 -29.81
CA SER A 179 -15.21 -17.09 -30.66
C SER A 179 -15.01 -18.39 -29.86
N MET A 180 -15.28 -18.37 -28.55
CA MET A 180 -15.19 -19.57 -27.72
C MET A 180 -16.16 -20.66 -28.22
N PRO A 181 -15.77 -21.94 -28.17
CA PRO A 181 -16.68 -23.04 -28.47
C PRO A 181 -17.89 -23.01 -27.54
N ASP A 182 -19.03 -23.47 -28.04
CA ASP A 182 -20.25 -23.52 -27.23
C ASP A 182 -20.05 -24.41 -25.99
N ASN A 183 -20.74 -24.07 -24.90
CA ASN A 183 -20.63 -24.70 -23.58
C ASN A 183 -19.22 -24.67 -22.95
N THR A 184 -18.33 -23.81 -23.45
CA THR A 184 -17.01 -23.58 -22.83
C THR A 184 -17.14 -22.62 -21.65
N THR A 185 -16.48 -22.95 -20.53
CA THR A 185 -16.29 -22.04 -19.40
C THR A 185 -14.80 -21.79 -19.18
N LEU A 186 -14.40 -20.53 -19.16
CA LEU A 186 -13.06 -20.08 -18.82
C LEU A 186 -13.08 -19.42 -17.45
N THR A 187 -12.09 -19.72 -16.61
CA THR A 187 -11.95 -19.13 -15.28
C THR A 187 -10.56 -18.54 -15.12
N PHE A 188 -10.48 -17.31 -14.62
CA PHE A 188 -9.24 -16.63 -14.31
C PHE A 188 -9.28 -16.04 -12.89
N SER A 189 -8.29 -16.40 -12.09
CA SER A 189 -8.22 -16.05 -10.67
C SER A 189 -7.04 -15.14 -10.36
N MET A 190 -7.29 -14.12 -9.55
CA MET A 190 -6.31 -13.15 -9.06
C MET A 190 -6.41 -13.04 -7.55
N THR A 191 -5.31 -12.63 -6.93
CA THR A 191 -5.20 -12.30 -5.52
C THR A 191 -4.95 -10.81 -5.40
N GLN A 192 -5.70 -10.14 -4.54
CA GLN A 192 -5.52 -8.72 -4.24
C GLN A 192 -5.19 -8.52 -2.76
N THR A 193 -4.21 -7.67 -2.50
CA THR A 193 -3.88 -7.18 -1.15
C THR A 193 -3.83 -5.67 -1.16
N TYR A 194 -4.07 -5.04 -0.02
CA TYR A 194 -3.88 -3.60 0.15
C TYR A 194 -2.55 -3.34 0.85
N GLN A 195 -1.82 -2.37 0.33
CA GLN A 195 -0.51 -1.99 0.83
C GLN A 195 -0.49 -0.51 1.19
N TYR A 196 0.37 -0.15 2.14
CA TYR A 196 0.69 1.22 2.44
C TYR A 196 2.21 1.43 2.47
N ARG A 197 2.64 2.66 2.24
CA ARG A 197 3.99 3.11 2.55
C ARG A 197 3.91 4.39 3.37
N ALA A 198 4.71 4.48 4.42
CA ALA A 198 4.79 5.66 5.28
C ALA A 198 6.17 6.35 5.21
N ASP A 199 7.20 5.62 4.76
CA ASP A 199 8.58 6.09 4.63
C ASP A 199 8.92 6.62 3.23
N GLY A 200 7.94 6.62 2.33
CA GLY A 200 8.10 7.00 0.92
C GLY A 200 8.84 5.97 0.05
N VAL A 201 9.20 4.81 0.59
CA VAL A 201 10.03 3.82 -0.11
C VAL A 201 9.39 2.44 -0.11
N ASN A 202 9.05 1.91 1.07
CA ASN A 202 8.70 0.52 1.24
C ASN A 202 7.19 0.34 1.33
N TRP A 203 6.65 -0.43 0.40
CA TRP A 203 5.27 -0.88 0.46
C TRP A 203 5.16 -2.12 1.34
N VAL A 204 4.28 -2.06 2.33
CA VAL A 204 3.98 -3.18 3.23
C VAL A 204 2.47 -3.43 3.23
N ASN A 205 2.06 -4.67 3.48
CA ASN A 205 0.65 -5.00 3.55
C ASN A 205 0.00 -4.26 4.73
N ILE A 206 -1.21 -3.72 4.51
CA ILE A 206 -1.98 -3.09 5.57
C ILE A 206 -2.48 -4.18 6.53
N PRO A 207 -2.11 -4.15 7.82
CA PRO A 207 -2.56 -5.15 8.78
C PRO A 207 -4.09 -5.18 8.86
N GLY A 208 -4.67 -6.37 8.85
CA GLY A 208 -6.13 -6.56 8.98
C GLY A 208 -6.95 -6.28 7.72
N ALA A 209 -6.37 -5.75 6.64
CA ALA A 209 -7.10 -5.51 5.38
C ALA A 209 -7.52 -6.82 4.66
N GLY A 210 -6.91 -7.95 5.07
CA GLY A 210 -7.14 -9.26 4.50
C GLY A 210 -6.57 -9.41 3.09
N THR A 211 -6.67 -10.64 2.58
CA THR A 211 -6.37 -10.99 1.19
C THR A 211 -7.69 -11.28 0.48
N TRP A 212 -7.84 -10.71 -0.71
CA TRP A 212 -9.02 -10.85 -1.53
C TRP A 212 -8.73 -11.78 -2.71
N THR A 213 -9.66 -12.67 -3.00
CA THR A 213 -9.66 -13.49 -4.22
C THR A 213 -10.65 -12.89 -5.20
N ILE A 214 -10.19 -12.58 -6.40
CA ILE A 214 -11.02 -12.16 -7.52
C ILE A 214 -11.06 -13.31 -8.51
N VAL A 215 -12.24 -13.83 -8.80
CA VAL A 215 -12.48 -14.86 -9.80
C VAL A 215 -13.32 -14.25 -10.91
N ARG A 216 -12.87 -14.44 -12.15
CA ARG A 216 -13.61 -14.06 -13.34
C ARG A 216 -13.94 -15.31 -14.13
N THR A 217 -15.18 -15.41 -14.56
CA THR A 217 -15.68 -16.54 -15.34
C THR A 217 -16.36 -16.03 -16.60
N VAL A 218 -16.07 -16.66 -17.73
CA VAL A 218 -16.76 -16.45 -18.99
C VAL A 218 -17.33 -17.79 -19.44
N THR A 219 -18.63 -17.87 -19.60
CA THR A 219 -19.32 -19.07 -20.07
C THR A 219 -20.04 -18.78 -21.39
N ARG A 220 -19.76 -19.59 -22.42
CA ARG A 220 -20.52 -19.55 -23.69
C ARG A 220 -21.76 -20.44 -23.56
N ARG A 221 -22.93 -19.87 -23.85
CA ARG A 221 -24.23 -20.59 -23.89
C ARG A 221 -24.96 -20.25 -25.19
N GLY A 222 -24.84 -21.11 -26.19
CA GLY A 222 -25.32 -20.87 -27.55
C GLY A 222 -24.68 -19.61 -28.15
N ASN A 223 -25.52 -18.60 -28.42
CA ASN A 223 -25.07 -17.32 -28.97
C ASN A 223 -24.75 -16.26 -27.92
N ALA A 224 -24.94 -16.56 -26.64
CA ALA A 224 -24.71 -15.62 -25.54
C ALA A 224 -23.41 -15.93 -24.79
N LEU A 225 -22.79 -14.87 -24.26
CA LEU A 225 -21.71 -14.97 -23.27
C LEU A 225 -22.21 -14.50 -21.92
N GLU A 226 -22.04 -15.34 -20.91
CA GLU A 226 -22.25 -15.00 -19.51
C GLU A 226 -20.90 -14.67 -18.87
N LEU A 227 -20.70 -13.41 -18.51
CA LEU A 227 -19.53 -12.96 -17.77
C LEU A 227 -19.91 -12.84 -16.30
N THR A 228 -19.05 -13.34 -15.42
CA THR A 228 -19.19 -13.21 -13.97
C THR A 228 -17.88 -12.75 -13.37
N ILE A 229 -17.95 -11.84 -12.39
CA ILE A 229 -16.85 -11.51 -11.49
C ILE A 229 -17.33 -11.77 -10.06
N THR A 230 -16.51 -12.46 -9.28
CA THR A 230 -16.70 -12.64 -7.84
C THR A 230 -15.46 -12.13 -7.12
N LYS A 231 -15.66 -11.31 -6.08
CA LYS A 231 -14.60 -10.85 -5.17
C LYS A 231 -14.96 -11.28 -3.76
N SER A 232 -14.07 -12.02 -3.12
CA SER A 232 -14.29 -12.57 -1.78
C SER A 232 -13.04 -12.53 -0.91
N ASN A 233 -13.18 -12.68 0.40
CA ASN A 233 -12.06 -12.80 1.33
C ASN A 233 -12.28 -13.92 2.36
N GLY A 234 -11.22 -14.23 3.13
CA GLY A 234 -11.28 -15.23 4.21
C GLY A 234 -12.15 -14.86 5.42
N HIS A 235 -12.80 -13.68 5.41
CA HIS A 235 -13.71 -13.22 6.45
C HIS A 235 -15.19 -13.36 6.04
N GLY A 236 -15.48 -14.03 4.93
CA GLY A 236 -16.84 -14.30 4.46
C GLY A 236 -17.48 -13.16 3.68
N GLN A 237 -16.78 -12.04 3.45
CA GLN A 237 -17.29 -10.98 2.59
C GLN A 237 -17.18 -11.44 1.14
N THR A 238 -18.29 -11.33 0.40
CA THR A 238 -18.36 -11.70 -1.02
C THR A 238 -19.25 -10.74 -1.77
N ALA A 239 -18.86 -10.36 -2.98
CA ALA A 239 -19.75 -9.78 -3.97
C ALA A 239 -19.57 -10.47 -5.31
N THR A 240 -20.67 -10.59 -6.03
CA THR A 240 -20.71 -11.16 -7.37
C THR A 240 -21.47 -10.23 -8.29
N ALA A 241 -20.98 -10.09 -9.51
CA ALA A 241 -21.62 -9.39 -10.59
C ALA A 241 -21.67 -10.30 -11.82
N THR A 242 -22.81 -10.35 -12.48
CA THR A 242 -23.04 -11.17 -13.68
C THR A 242 -23.66 -10.32 -14.78
N ARG A 243 -23.23 -10.54 -16.02
CA ARG A 243 -23.78 -9.90 -17.22
C ARG A 243 -23.82 -10.91 -18.36
N THR A 244 -24.95 -10.97 -19.06
CA THR A 244 -25.09 -11.69 -20.32
C THR A 244 -24.95 -10.71 -21.48
N VAL A 245 -24.16 -11.05 -22.49
CA VAL A 245 -23.98 -10.30 -23.75
C VAL A 245 -24.21 -11.18 -24.96
#